data_AF-A0A1I6R1A1-F1
#
_entry.id   AF-A0A1I6R1A1-F1
#
_cell.length_a   1.000
_cell.length_b   1.000
_cell.length_c   1.000
_cell.angle_alpha   90.00
_cell.angle_beta   90.00
_cell.angle_gamma   90.00
#
_symmetry.space_group_name_H-M   'P 1'
#
loop_
_entity.id
_entity.type
_entity.pdbx_description
1 polymer ?
#
loop_
_entity_poly.entity_id
_entity_poly.type
_entity_poly.pdbx_seq_one_letter_code
_entity_poly.pdbx_strand_id
1 'polypeptide(L)'
;MTGTHFLPDHRGKHFCFDKRGLEANVEAAALIGRIITDWARVEHELAMLVAALLGDAPRGGLALFGALWSARQQRDALTALASAQVGDGDTRALISDVLQAVAHVAQERHDIAHGVFGWSFDLPELTLWVKADDLAQYHAEAWHRFADPTIPQEQKHHDDHKALIRCYAIDDLKNIRSEIAEAKQIVFGLYGIIRQGRSPTSPEFETLSSAPLVQRVRSRRAPPKKSSP
;
A
#
# COMPACT_ATOMS: atom_id res chain seq x y z
N MET A 1 -11.08 7.34 -6.00
CA MET A 1 -10.08 7.43 -7.08
C MET A 1 -8.73 7.10 -6.49
N THR A 2 -8.23 5.90 -6.79
CA THR A 2 -6.89 5.39 -6.44
C THR A 2 -5.85 6.19 -7.22
N GLY A 3 -4.76 6.62 -6.58
CA GLY A 3 -3.73 7.46 -7.18
C GLY A 3 -3.21 6.87 -8.49
N THR A 4 -3.59 7.48 -9.60
CA THR A 4 -3.06 7.17 -10.92
C THR A 4 -1.71 7.86 -11.07
N HIS A 5 -0.64 7.19 -10.64
CA HIS A 5 0.72 7.52 -11.06
C HIS A 5 0.93 7.00 -12.50
N PHE A 6 0.28 7.64 -13.47
CA PHE A 6 0.65 7.50 -14.88
C PHE A 6 1.73 8.55 -15.17
N LEU A 7 2.99 8.18 -14.94
CA LEU A 7 4.18 8.89 -15.43
C LEU A 7 4.48 8.45 -16.89
N PRO A 8 5.37 9.15 -17.62
CA PRO A 8 5.20 9.55 -19.03
C PRO A 8 4.95 8.40 -20.03
N ASP A 9 4.31 8.74 -21.14
CA ASP A 9 3.91 7.82 -22.20
C ASP A 9 5.07 6.94 -22.68
N HIS A 10 5.05 5.66 -22.29
CA HIS A 10 6.03 4.65 -22.71
C HIS A 10 5.64 4.03 -24.06
N ARG A 11 4.59 4.53 -24.74
CA ARG A 11 4.22 4.10 -26.10
C ARG A 11 5.39 4.31 -27.06
N GLY A 12 5.81 3.23 -27.70
CA GLY A 12 6.91 3.21 -28.66
C GLY A 12 8.30 2.99 -28.05
N LYS A 13 8.40 2.78 -26.72
CA LYS A 13 9.66 2.45 -26.05
C LYS A 13 9.90 0.95 -25.97
N HIS A 14 11.16 0.54 -25.98
CA HIS A 14 11.58 -0.84 -25.82
C HIS A 14 11.75 -1.19 -24.33
N PHE A 15 10.98 -2.16 -23.85
CA PHE A 15 11.05 -2.63 -22.48
C PHE A 15 11.13 -4.15 -22.38
N CYS A 16 11.66 -4.63 -21.25
CA CYS A 16 11.73 -6.03 -20.92
C CYS A 16 11.42 -6.26 -19.44
N PHE A 17 10.69 -7.33 -19.13
CA PHE A 17 10.39 -7.79 -17.78
C PHE A 17 11.24 -9.02 -17.47
N ASP A 18 12.36 -8.80 -16.78
CA ASP A 18 13.24 -9.85 -16.31
C ASP A 18 14.01 -9.34 -15.06
N LYS A 19 14.91 -10.17 -14.53
CA LYS A 19 15.70 -9.80 -13.34
C LYS A 19 16.52 -8.52 -13.51
N ARG A 20 16.86 -8.13 -14.74
CA ARG A 20 17.60 -6.89 -15.00
C ARG A 20 16.77 -5.65 -14.70
N GLY A 21 15.45 -5.79 -14.55
CA GLY A 21 14.56 -4.72 -14.09
C GLY A 21 15.05 -4.02 -12.83
N LEU A 22 15.57 -4.81 -11.88
CA LEU A 22 16.15 -4.30 -10.63
C LEU A 22 17.67 -4.13 -10.70
N GLU A 23 18.38 -4.95 -11.50
CA GLU A 23 19.84 -4.82 -11.67
C GLU A 23 20.22 -3.51 -12.39
N ALA A 24 19.36 -3.02 -13.30
CA ALA A 24 19.58 -1.79 -14.05
C ALA A 24 19.40 -0.51 -13.20
N ASN A 25 18.65 -0.58 -12.09
CA ASN A 25 18.43 0.54 -11.19
C ASN A 25 18.64 0.12 -9.73
N VAL A 26 19.91 0.14 -9.31
CA VAL A 26 20.33 -0.31 -7.98
C VAL A 26 19.72 0.54 -6.85
N GLU A 27 19.51 1.85 -7.07
CA GLU A 27 18.85 2.71 -6.08
C GLU A 27 17.38 2.30 -5.89
N ALA A 28 16.65 2.05 -6.98
CA ALA A 28 15.28 1.55 -6.91
C ALA A 28 15.21 0.19 -6.22
N ALA A 29 16.10 -0.75 -6.58
CA ALA A 29 16.17 -2.06 -5.94
C ALA A 29 16.40 -1.96 -4.41
N ALA A 30 17.31 -1.08 -3.99
CA ALA A 30 17.56 -0.83 -2.57
C ALA A 30 16.34 -0.21 -1.86
N LEU A 31 15.63 0.72 -2.49
CA LEU A 31 14.41 1.31 -1.95
C LEU A 31 13.28 0.29 -1.83
N ILE A 32 13.06 -0.54 -2.86
CA ILE A 32 12.07 -1.62 -2.86
C ILE A 32 12.37 -2.61 -1.72
N GLY A 33 13.63 -3.04 -1.58
CA GLY A 33 14.04 -3.91 -0.48
C GLY A 33 13.72 -3.29 0.88
N ARG A 34 14.05 -2.00 1.07
CA ARG A 34 13.75 -1.27 2.30
C ARG A 34 12.25 -1.18 2.58
N ILE A 35 11.43 -0.85 1.56
CA ILE A 35 9.96 -0.81 1.64
C ILE A 35 9.41 -2.14 2.15
N ILE A 36 9.85 -3.26 1.55
CA ILE A 36 9.40 -4.60 1.94
C ILE A 36 9.80 -4.91 3.38
N THR A 37 11.03 -4.58 3.79
CA THR A 37 11.52 -4.87 5.15
C THR A 37 10.95 -3.93 6.22
N ASP A 38 10.74 -2.64 5.90
CA ASP A 38 10.21 -1.65 6.83
C ASP A 38 8.74 -1.96 7.18
N TRP A 39 8.01 -2.62 6.29
CA TRP A 39 6.63 -3.07 6.53
C TRP A 39 6.50 -4.03 7.73
N ALA A 40 7.47 -4.92 7.95
CA ALA A 40 7.44 -5.84 9.09
C ALA A 40 7.39 -5.10 10.44
N ARG A 41 7.90 -3.86 10.49
CA ARG A 41 7.80 -3.00 11.67
C ARG A 41 6.37 -2.47 11.85
N VAL A 42 5.68 -2.12 10.77
CA VAL A 42 4.26 -1.72 10.83
C VAL A 42 3.41 -2.89 11.36
N GLU A 43 3.67 -4.11 10.88
CA GLU A 43 2.98 -5.32 11.37
C GLU A 43 3.23 -5.58 12.85
N HIS A 44 4.46 -5.36 13.31
CA HIS A 44 4.77 -5.40 14.73
C HIS A 44 3.95 -4.38 15.53
N GLU A 45 3.88 -3.12 15.10
CA GLU A 45 3.08 -2.10 15.81
C GLU A 45 1.58 -2.41 15.79
N LEU A 46 1.06 -3.00 14.71
CA LEU A 46 -0.33 -3.46 14.65
C LEU A 46 -0.59 -4.58 15.67
N ALA A 47 0.36 -5.50 15.85
CA ALA A 47 0.26 -6.51 16.90
C ALA A 47 0.30 -5.87 18.30
N MET A 48 1.13 -4.85 18.51
CA MET A 48 1.15 -4.10 19.77
C MET A 48 -0.18 -3.36 20.03
N LEU A 49 -0.83 -2.84 18.99
CA LEU A 49 -2.16 -2.27 19.07
C LEU A 49 -3.21 -3.30 19.51
N VAL A 50 -3.15 -4.53 18.99
CA VAL A 50 -4.00 -5.64 19.46
C VAL A 50 -3.77 -5.92 20.95
N ALA A 51 -2.51 -6.03 21.36
CA ALA A 51 -2.18 -6.25 22.77
C ALA A 51 -2.71 -5.13 23.67
N ALA A 52 -2.60 -3.86 23.24
CA ALA A 52 -3.13 -2.71 23.97
C ALA A 52 -4.65 -2.74 24.10
N LEU A 53 -5.37 -3.19 23.06
CA LEU A 53 -6.83 -3.32 23.08
C LEU A 53 -7.31 -4.50 23.94
N LEU A 54 -6.54 -5.58 24.05
CA LEU A 54 -6.92 -6.77 24.81
C LEU A 54 -6.63 -6.67 26.32
N GLY A 55 -5.81 -5.71 26.75
CA GLY A 55 -5.45 -5.53 28.16
C GLY A 55 -4.77 -6.77 28.75
N ASP A 56 -5.40 -7.38 29.75
CA ASP A 56 -4.82 -8.42 30.61
C ASP A 56 -4.70 -9.81 29.95
N ALA A 57 -5.28 -10.02 28.75
CA ALA A 57 -5.24 -11.30 28.05
C ALA A 57 -4.54 -11.26 26.66
N PRO A 58 -3.31 -10.72 26.53
CA PRO A 58 -2.73 -10.41 25.22
C PRO A 58 -2.29 -11.67 24.44
N ARG A 59 -1.87 -12.75 25.12
CA ARG A 59 -1.24 -13.91 24.45
C ARG A 59 -2.17 -14.64 23.47
N GLY A 60 -3.43 -14.89 23.87
CA GLY A 60 -4.38 -15.61 23.02
C GLY A 60 -4.80 -14.79 21.80
N GLY A 61 -5.04 -13.49 21.97
CA GLY A 61 -5.43 -12.63 20.87
C GLY A 61 -4.28 -12.24 19.93
N LEU A 62 -3.04 -12.16 20.43
CA LEU A 62 -1.86 -12.00 19.57
C LEU A 62 -1.64 -13.22 18.66
N ALA A 63 -1.81 -14.43 19.20
CA ALA A 63 -1.73 -15.66 18.40
C ALA A 63 -2.82 -15.70 17.32
N LEU A 64 -4.05 -15.31 17.66
CA LEU A 64 -5.14 -15.23 16.69
C LEU A 64 -4.86 -14.17 15.62
N PHE A 65 -4.36 -13.00 16.00
CA PHE A 65 -4.03 -11.92 15.07
C PHE A 65 -2.93 -12.32 14.09
N GLY A 66 -1.87 -12.97 14.59
CA GLY A 66 -0.78 -13.51 13.76
C GLY A 66 -1.23 -14.61 12.81
N ALA A 67 -2.33 -15.31 13.11
CA ALA A 67 -2.93 -16.31 12.22
C ALA A 67 -3.75 -15.70 11.08
N LEU A 68 -4.03 -14.39 11.10
CA LEU A 68 -4.76 -13.71 10.03
C LEU A 68 -3.83 -13.46 8.83
N TRP A 69 -4.17 -14.07 7.68
CA TRP A 69 -3.31 -14.08 6.50
C TRP A 69 -3.34 -12.81 5.65
N SER A 70 -4.37 -11.96 5.81
CA SER A 70 -4.49 -10.73 5.02
C SER A 70 -4.55 -9.49 5.89
N ALA A 71 -3.93 -8.40 5.41
CA ALA A 71 -4.01 -7.07 6.02
C ALA A 71 -5.47 -6.61 6.21
N ARG A 72 -6.37 -7.02 5.32
CA ARG A 72 -7.82 -6.77 5.46
C ARG A 72 -8.40 -7.47 6.68
N GLN A 73 -8.17 -8.77 6.85
CA GLN A 73 -8.65 -9.53 8.01
C GLN A 73 -8.10 -8.95 9.32
N GLN A 74 -6.82 -8.61 9.35
CA GLN A 74 -6.19 -7.95 10.50
C GLN A 74 -6.88 -6.63 10.86
N ARG A 75 -7.15 -5.78 9.86
CA ARG A 75 -7.86 -4.51 10.05
C ARG A 75 -9.29 -4.70 10.55
N ASP A 76 -10.04 -5.63 9.96
CA ASP A 76 -11.43 -5.89 10.32
C ASP A 76 -11.51 -6.44 11.77
N ALA A 77 -10.57 -7.30 12.17
CA ALA A 77 -10.42 -7.77 13.55
C ALA A 77 -10.08 -6.63 14.53
N LEU A 78 -9.13 -5.75 14.18
CA LEU A 78 -8.79 -4.56 14.99
C LEU A 78 -9.97 -3.60 15.14
N THR A 79 -10.75 -3.42 14.08
CA THR A 79 -11.97 -2.57 14.11
C THR A 79 -13.02 -3.16 15.04
N ALA A 80 -13.22 -4.49 15.00
CA ALA A 80 -14.12 -5.17 15.91
C ALA A 80 -13.66 -5.09 17.37
N LEU A 81 -12.36 -5.31 17.63
CA LEU A 81 -11.76 -5.15 18.96
C LEU A 81 -11.94 -3.74 19.50
N ALA A 82 -11.63 -2.72 18.69
CA ALA A 82 -11.82 -1.32 19.08
C ALA A 82 -13.29 -1.01 19.41
N SER A 83 -14.23 -1.55 18.64
CA SER A 83 -15.66 -1.36 18.90
C SER A 83 -16.14 -1.99 20.21
N ALA A 84 -15.48 -3.06 20.66
CA ALA A 84 -15.80 -3.74 21.91
C ALA A 84 -15.12 -3.13 23.14
N GLN A 85 -13.90 -2.60 22.97
CA GLN A 85 -13.03 -2.20 24.09
C GLN A 85 -12.95 -0.67 24.31
N VAL A 86 -13.25 0.13 23.29
CA VAL A 86 -13.15 1.60 23.35
C VAL A 86 -14.55 2.20 23.48
N GLY A 87 -14.82 2.82 24.63
CA GLY A 87 -16.15 3.36 24.94
C GLY A 87 -16.48 4.68 24.24
N ASP A 88 -15.50 5.56 24.05
CA ASP A 88 -15.73 6.87 23.45
C ASP A 88 -15.76 6.82 21.91
N GLY A 89 -16.53 7.74 21.32
CA GLY A 89 -16.69 7.81 19.87
C GLY A 89 -15.46 8.36 19.14
N ASP A 90 -14.75 9.30 19.76
CA ASP A 90 -13.64 10.01 19.12
C ASP A 90 -12.42 9.11 18.96
N THR A 91 -12.05 8.34 19.99
CA THR A 91 -10.97 7.37 19.92
C THR A 91 -11.30 6.25 18.94
N ARG A 92 -12.55 5.76 18.89
CA ARG A 92 -12.97 4.79 17.85
C ARG A 92 -12.84 5.36 16.44
N ALA A 93 -13.22 6.63 16.23
CA ALA A 93 -13.08 7.29 14.95
C ALA A 93 -11.59 7.42 14.56
N LEU A 94 -10.73 7.83 15.49
CA LEU A 94 -9.29 7.91 15.26
C LEU A 94 -8.67 6.56 14.92
N ILE A 95 -9.03 5.49 15.63
CA ILE A 95 -8.60 4.12 15.31
C ILE A 95 -9.01 3.77 13.87
N SER A 96 -10.26 4.02 13.50
CA SER A 96 -10.75 3.75 12.14
C SER A 96 -9.96 4.51 11.07
N ASP A 97 -9.65 5.78 11.32
CA ASP A 97 -8.90 6.61 10.38
C ASP A 97 -7.45 6.13 10.23
N VAL A 98 -6.77 5.80 11.34
CA VAL A 98 -5.41 5.22 11.34
C VAL A 98 -5.39 3.88 10.60
N LEU A 99 -6.34 3.00 10.88
CA LEU A 99 -6.44 1.70 10.22
C LEU A 99 -6.69 1.80 8.71
N GLN A 100 -7.44 2.81 8.27
CA GLN A 100 -7.60 3.09 6.84
C GLN A 100 -6.35 3.71 6.21
N ALA A 101 -5.62 4.55 6.93
CA ALA A 101 -4.34 5.08 6.48
C ALA A 101 -3.33 3.93 6.27
N VAL A 102 -3.21 3.03 7.24
CA VAL A 102 -2.38 1.83 7.14
C VAL A 102 -2.81 0.95 5.97
N ALA A 103 -4.12 0.74 5.76
CA ALA A 103 -4.62 -0.07 4.64
C ALA A 103 -4.25 0.53 3.26
N HIS A 104 -4.21 1.85 3.13
CA HIS A 104 -3.79 2.51 1.90
C HIS A 104 -2.31 2.20 1.58
N VAL A 105 -1.44 2.36 2.57
CA VAL A 105 0.01 2.10 2.44
C VAL A 105 0.29 0.60 2.26
N ALA A 106 -0.49 -0.27 2.92
CA ALA A 106 -0.41 -1.71 2.75
C ALA A 106 -0.62 -2.14 1.30
N GLN A 107 -1.54 -1.47 0.59
CA GLN A 107 -1.79 -1.74 -0.83
C GLN A 107 -0.59 -1.37 -1.70
N GLU A 108 0.03 -0.22 -1.46
CA GLU A 108 1.22 0.19 -2.23
C GLU A 108 2.39 -0.76 -1.99
N ARG A 109 2.62 -1.15 -0.74
CA ARG A 109 3.61 -2.19 -0.41
C ARG A 109 3.26 -3.52 -1.08
N HIS A 110 1.99 -3.91 -1.09
CA HIS A 110 1.54 -5.15 -1.72
C HIS A 110 1.84 -5.15 -3.22
N ASP A 111 1.51 -4.06 -3.92
CA ASP A 111 1.82 -3.88 -5.33
C ASP A 111 3.34 -4.00 -5.56
N ILE A 112 4.17 -3.31 -4.77
CA ILE A 112 5.64 -3.40 -4.87
C ILE A 112 6.16 -4.83 -4.64
N ALA A 113 5.64 -5.53 -3.62
CA ALA A 113 6.14 -6.85 -3.25
C ALA A 113 5.77 -7.96 -4.25
N HIS A 114 4.68 -7.79 -5.00
CA HIS A 114 4.10 -8.85 -5.83
C HIS A 114 4.05 -8.55 -7.33
N GLY A 115 4.49 -7.37 -7.78
CA GLY A 115 4.60 -7.12 -9.21
C GLY A 115 5.91 -7.59 -9.82
N VAL A 116 5.90 -7.61 -11.15
CA VAL A 116 7.05 -7.96 -11.97
C VAL A 116 7.74 -6.69 -12.41
N PHE A 117 9.01 -6.58 -12.07
CA PHE A 117 9.82 -5.42 -12.42
C PHE A 117 10.44 -5.57 -13.81
N GLY A 118 10.50 -4.46 -14.53
CA GLY A 118 11.08 -4.38 -15.86
C GLY A 118 11.94 -3.14 -16.00
N TRP A 119 12.59 -3.05 -17.16
CA TRP A 119 13.50 -1.97 -17.51
C TRP A 119 13.28 -1.56 -18.96
N SER A 120 13.72 -0.34 -19.28
CA SER A 120 13.70 0.21 -20.64
C SER A 120 15.01 0.92 -20.92
N PHE A 121 15.61 0.66 -22.08
CA PHE A 121 16.78 1.43 -22.54
C PHE A 121 16.43 2.90 -22.80
N ASP A 122 15.17 3.17 -23.15
CA ASP A 122 14.69 4.50 -23.47
C ASP A 122 14.33 5.33 -22.24
N LEU A 123 14.15 4.67 -21.09
CA LEU A 123 13.76 5.27 -19.80
C LEU A 123 14.62 4.66 -18.67
N PRO A 124 15.96 4.80 -18.72
CA PRO A 124 16.87 4.13 -17.78
C PRO A 124 16.69 4.59 -16.32
N GLU A 125 16.11 5.77 -16.10
CA GLU A 125 15.82 6.34 -14.78
C GLU A 125 14.56 5.78 -14.12
N LEU A 126 13.69 5.12 -14.88
CA LEU A 126 12.42 4.59 -14.40
C LEU A 126 12.49 3.08 -14.19
N THR A 127 11.87 2.61 -13.12
CA THR A 127 11.61 1.18 -12.90
C THR A 127 10.22 0.85 -13.41
N LEU A 128 10.13 -0.05 -14.39
CA LEU A 128 8.83 -0.51 -14.88
C LEU A 128 8.27 -1.56 -13.94
N TRP A 129 6.96 -1.60 -13.83
CA TRP A 129 6.23 -2.52 -12.98
C TRP A 129 4.94 -2.95 -13.66
N VAL A 130 4.60 -4.21 -13.54
CA VAL A 130 3.31 -4.75 -13.99
C VAL A 130 2.81 -5.77 -12.98
N LYS A 131 1.50 -5.91 -12.84
CA LYS A 131 0.93 -6.97 -12.01
C LYS A 131 1.29 -8.33 -12.63
N ALA A 132 1.69 -9.29 -11.79
CA ALA A 132 2.07 -10.62 -12.26
C ALA A 132 0.96 -11.31 -13.06
N ASP A 133 -0.30 -11.21 -12.61
CA ASP A 133 -1.46 -11.79 -13.32
C ASP A 133 -1.64 -11.18 -14.71
N ASP A 134 -1.48 -9.86 -14.83
CA ASP A 134 -1.67 -9.13 -16.09
C ASP A 134 -0.57 -9.51 -17.10
N LEU A 135 0.67 -9.69 -16.63
CA LEU A 135 1.78 -10.16 -17.45
C LEU A 135 1.60 -11.63 -17.86
N ALA A 136 1.15 -12.48 -16.93
CA ALA A 136 0.89 -13.89 -17.20
C ALA A 136 -0.22 -14.07 -18.25
N GLN A 137 -1.32 -13.31 -18.12
CA GLN A 137 -2.40 -13.30 -19.10
C GLN A 137 -1.88 -12.90 -20.48
N TYR A 138 -1.12 -11.80 -20.56
CA TYR A 138 -0.54 -11.34 -21.83
C TYR A 138 0.39 -12.40 -22.47
N HIS A 139 1.25 -13.06 -21.68
CA HIS A 139 2.11 -14.13 -22.20
C HIS A 139 1.31 -15.35 -22.66
N ALA A 140 0.27 -15.74 -21.95
CA ALA A 140 -0.60 -16.85 -22.35
C ALA A 140 -1.33 -16.56 -23.67
N GLU A 141 -1.90 -15.36 -23.81
CA GLU A 141 -2.55 -14.92 -25.05
C GLU A 141 -1.57 -14.84 -26.22
N ALA A 142 -0.37 -14.31 -25.99
CA ALA A 142 0.69 -14.27 -27.00
C ALA A 142 1.10 -15.68 -27.45
N TRP A 143 1.29 -16.61 -26.51
CA TRP A 143 1.63 -18.01 -26.80
C TRP A 143 0.61 -18.66 -27.74
N HIS A 144 -0.69 -18.52 -27.44
CA HIS A 144 -1.75 -19.07 -28.29
C HIS A 144 -1.80 -18.42 -29.67
N ARG A 145 -1.54 -17.11 -29.78
CA ARG A 145 -1.46 -16.43 -31.09
C ARG A 145 -0.29 -16.89 -31.93
N PHE A 146 0.90 -17.07 -31.34
CA PHE A 146 2.06 -17.56 -32.10
C PHE A 146 1.89 -19.01 -32.59
N ALA A 147 1.03 -19.78 -31.93
CA ALA A 147 0.69 -21.14 -32.34
C ALA A 147 -0.34 -21.23 -33.48
N ASP A 148 -1.09 -20.15 -33.75
CA ASP A 148 -2.09 -20.10 -34.82
C ASP A 148 -1.72 -19.03 -35.87
N PRO A 149 -1.17 -19.43 -37.04
CA PRO A 149 -0.73 -18.50 -38.07
C PRO A 149 -1.89 -17.75 -38.75
N THR A 150 -3.14 -18.08 -38.46
CA THR A 150 -4.33 -17.42 -39.02
C THR A 150 -4.77 -16.19 -38.23
N ILE A 151 -4.26 -16.00 -37.00
CA ILE A 151 -4.59 -14.84 -36.16
C ILE A 151 -3.68 -13.67 -36.55
N PRO A 152 -4.23 -12.53 -37.00
CA PRO A 152 -3.42 -11.36 -37.33
C PRO A 152 -2.63 -10.86 -36.10
N GLN A 153 -1.34 -10.60 -36.27
CA GLN A 153 -0.53 -9.92 -35.26
C GLN A 153 -0.93 -8.44 -35.21
N GLU A 154 -2.04 -8.12 -34.55
CA GLU A 154 -2.50 -6.74 -34.43
C GLU A 154 -1.70 -5.97 -33.37
N GLN A 155 -1.14 -4.83 -33.78
CA GLN A 155 -0.45 -3.84 -32.94
C GLN A 155 -1.28 -3.41 -31.71
N LYS A 156 -2.61 -3.40 -31.84
CA LYS A 156 -3.57 -2.97 -30.80
C LYS A 156 -3.41 -3.73 -29.49
N HIS A 157 -3.12 -5.04 -29.53
CA HIS A 157 -2.98 -5.85 -28.32
C HIS A 157 -1.70 -5.52 -27.52
N HIS A 158 -0.64 -5.09 -28.21
CA HIS A 158 0.57 -4.62 -27.53
C HIS A 158 0.32 -3.28 -26.85
N ASP A 159 -0.52 -2.43 -27.43
CA ASP A 159 -0.85 -1.12 -26.86
C ASP A 159 -1.80 -1.22 -25.66
N ASP A 160 -2.73 -2.18 -25.68
CA ASP A 160 -3.58 -2.48 -24.51
C ASP A 160 -2.76 -3.01 -23.32
N HIS A 161 -1.75 -3.86 -23.57
CA HIS A 161 -0.88 -4.35 -22.50
C HIS A 161 0.02 -3.24 -21.91
N LYS A 162 0.51 -2.32 -22.76
CA LYS A 162 1.26 -1.14 -22.31
C LYS A 162 0.46 -0.31 -21.30
N ALA A 163 -0.85 -0.16 -21.49
CA ALA A 163 -1.69 0.58 -20.54
C ALA A 163 -1.68 0.02 -19.10
N LEU A 164 -1.24 -1.23 -18.90
CA LEU A 164 -1.14 -1.89 -17.60
C LEU A 164 0.22 -1.70 -16.92
N ILE A 165 1.22 -1.20 -17.66
CA ILE A 165 2.58 -0.97 -17.15
C ILE A 165 2.59 0.34 -16.36
N ARG A 166 3.04 0.25 -15.11
CA ARG A 166 3.35 1.41 -14.27
C ARG A 166 4.84 1.72 -14.31
N CYS A 167 5.18 2.97 -14.10
CA CYS A 167 6.56 3.42 -13.99
C CYS A 167 6.76 4.05 -12.61
N TYR A 168 7.77 3.59 -11.88
CA TYR A 168 8.20 4.20 -10.62
C TYR A 168 9.45 5.03 -10.86
N ALA A 169 9.37 6.32 -10.58
CA ALA A 169 10.55 7.14 -10.35
C ALA A 169 11.13 6.83 -8.96
N ILE A 170 12.40 7.17 -8.76
CA ILE A 170 13.06 7.07 -7.44
C ILE A 170 12.30 7.84 -6.37
N ASP A 171 11.77 9.02 -6.71
CA ASP A 171 11.03 9.85 -5.76
C ASP A 171 9.68 9.23 -5.37
N ASP A 172 9.02 8.49 -6.27
CA ASP A 172 7.81 7.74 -5.92
C ASP A 172 8.13 6.67 -4.87
N LEU A 173 9.22 5.92 -5.06
CA LEU A 173 9.65 4.90 -4.09
C LEU A 173 10.08 5.53 -2.75
N LYS A 174 10.74 6.70 -2.77
CA LYS A 174 11.04 7.46 -1.55
C LYS A 174 9.78 7.89 -0.82
N ASN A 175 8.77 8.37 -1.55
CA ASN A 175 7.49 8.78 -1.00
C ASN A 175 6.76 7.59 -0.35
N ILE A 176 6.63 6.46 -1.06
CA ILE A 176 6.00 5.24 -0.52
C ILE A 176 6.71 4.78 0.76
N ARG A 177 8.05 4.79 0.77
CA ARG A 177 8.81 4.46 1.97
C ARG A 177 8.56 5.42 3.12
N SER A 178 8.47 6.73 2.83
CA SER A 178 8.13 7.74 3.83
C SER A 178 6.74 7.50 4.42
N GLU A 179 5.77 7.11 3.58
CA GLU A 179 4.42 6.77 4.04
C GLU A 179 4.40 5.51 4.90
N ILE A 180 5.23 4.49 4.62
CA ILE A 180 5.41 3.34 5.52
C ILE A 180 5.98 3.77 6.87
N ALA A 181 6.99 4.66 6.86
CA ALA A 181 7.56 5.17 8.11
C ALA A 181 6.52 5.96 8.92
N GLU A 182 5.71 6.79 8.27
CA GLU A 182 4.62 7.52 8.91
C GLU A 182 3.54 6.55 9.43
N ALA A 183 3.13 5.55 8.64
CA ALA A 183 2.19 4.50 9.05
C ALA A 183 2.64 3.82 10.34
N LYS A 184 3.93 3.47 10.45
CA LYS A 184 4.51 2.93 11.67
C LYS A 184 4.35 3.90 12.85
N GLN A 185 4.68 5.17 12.66
CA GLN A 185 4.60 6.17 13.73
C GLN A 185 3.17 6.43 14.21
N ILE A 186 2.18 6.47 13.29
CA ILE A 186 0.79 6.68 13.67
C ILE A 186 0.21 5.47 14.42
N VAL A 187 0.56 4.23 14.05
CA VAL A 187 0.14 3.04 14.82
C VAL A 187 0.81 3.03 16.18
N PHE A 188 2.10 3.37 16.25
CA PHE A 188 2.83 3.48 17.50
C PHE A 188 2.21 4.50 18.46
N GLY A 189 1.92 5.70 17.96
CA GLY A 189 1.24 6.75 18.72
C GLY A 189 -0.15 6.30 19.19
N LEU A 190 -0.89 5.60 18.32
CA LEU A 190 -2.24 5.13 18.62
C LEU A 190 -2.28 4.14 19.78
N TYR A 191 -1.45 3.09 19.75
CA TYR A 191 -1.46 2.14 20.86
C TYR A 191 -0.91 2.78 22.14
N GLY A 192 -0.04 3.79 22.03
CA GLY A 192 0.41 4.61 23.15
C GLY A 192 -0.74 5.35 23.85
N ILE A 193 -1.63 5.99 23.06
CA ILE A 193 -2.86 6.64 23.54
C ILE A 193 -3.76 5.64 24.26
N ILE A 194 -4.01 4.48 23.64
CA ILE A 194 -4.90 3.44 24.18
C ILE A 194 -4.32 2.88 25.49
N ARG A 195 -3.05 2.47 25.49
CA ARG A 195 -2.39 1.88 26.66
C ARG A 195 -2.37 2.82 27.87
N GLN A 196 -2.24 4.12 27.62
CA GLN A 196 -2.16 5.13 28.67
C GLN A 196 -3.53 5.73 29.05
N GLY A 197 -4.61 5.32 28.38
CA GLY A 197 -5.94 5.88 28.58
C GLY A 197 -6.00 7.39 28.35
N ARG A 198 -5.30 7.90 27.32
CA ARG A 198 -5.27 9.34 27.03
C ARG A 198 -6.63 9.81 26.52
N SER A 199 -7.05 10.98 27.01
CA SER A 199 -8.28 11.65 26.59
C SER A 199 -8.21 12.11 25.13
N PRO A 200 -9.33 12.18 24.39
CA PRO A 200 -9.41 12.82 23.07
C PRO A 200 -8.92 14.27 23.02
N THR A 201 -8.85 14.94 24.18
CA THR A 201 -8.33 16.31 24.33
C THR A 201 -6.82 16.37 24.61
N SER A 202 -6.11 15.24 24.57
CA SER A 202 -4.66 15.22 24.85
C SER A 202 -3.84 15.71 23.66
N PRO A 203 -2.68 16.35 23.89
CA PRO A 203 -1.80 16.77 22.81
C PRO A 203 -1.37 15.61 21.88
N GLU A 204 -1.22 14.40 22.42
CA GLU A 204 -0.90 13.21 21.64
C GLU A 204 -2.03 12.82 20.69
N PHE A 205 -3.28 12.90 21.15
CA PHE A 205 -4.46 12.63 20.32
C PHE A 205 -4.59 13.66 19.18
N GLU A 206 -4.38 14.94 19.48
CA GLU A 206 -4.40 16.01 18.48
C GLU A 206 -3.27 15.86 17.46
N THR A 207 -2.06 15.54 17.92
CA THR A 207 -0.88 15.29 17.08
C THR A 207 -1.17 14.14 16.12
N LEU A 208 -1.69 13.02 16.63
CA LEU A 208 -2.01 11.85 15.82
C LEU A 208 -3.17 12.13 14.85
N SER A 209 -4.21 12.83 15.32
CA SER A 209 -5.33 13.25 14.49
C SER A 209 -4.92 14.17 13.34
N SER A 210 -3.85 14.94 13.52
CA SER A 210 -3.32 15.88 12.53
C SER A 210 -2.26 15.27 11.61
N ALA A 211 -1.92 13.98 11.79
CA ALA A 211 -0.94 13.31 10.95
C ALA A 211 -1.36 13.34 9.46
N PRO A 212 -0.43 13.63 8.52
CA PRO A 212 -0.74 13.73 7.09
C PRO A 212 -1.56 12.56 6.52
N LEU A 213 -1.19 11.32 6.82
CA LEU A 213 -1.91 10.13 6.35
C LEU A 213 -3.33 10.04 6.91
N VAL A 214 -3.53 10.43 8.18
CA VAL A 214 -4.85 10.45 8.83
C VAL A 214 -5.73 11.53 8.19
N GLN A 215 -5.19 12.73 7.99
CA GLN A 215 -5.89 13.83 7.32
C GLN A 215 -6.25 13.49 5.88
N ARG A 216 -5.36 12.80 5.16
CA ARG A 216 -5.63 12.31 3.79
C ARG A 216 -6.84 11.39 3.75
N VAL A 217 -6.95 10.44 4.67
CA VAL A 217 -8.12 9.55 4.77
C VAL A 217 -9.41 10.33 5.04
N ARG A 218 -9.37 11.27 6.00
CA ARG A 218 -10.52 12.11 6.35
C ARG A 218 -11.00 12.94 5.16
N SER A 219 -10.08 13.55 4.43
CA SER A 219 -10.39 14.34 3.23
C SER A 219 -11.10 13.53 2.15
N ARG A 220 -10.76 12.24 2.00
CA ARG A 220 -11.40 11.32 1.03
C ARG A 220 -12.82 10.89 1.45
N ARG A 221 -13.13 10.90 2.75
CA ARG A 221 -14.47 10.58 3.27
C ARG A 221 -15.42 11.77 3.30
N ALA A 222 -14.89 13.01 3.32
CA ALA A 222 -15.73 14.20 3.32
C ALA A 222 -16.59 14.23 2.04
N PRO A 223 -17.93 14.44 2.15
CA PRO A 223 -18.75 14.64 0.97
C PRO A 223 -18.21 15.84 0.18
N PRO A 224 -18.30 15.82 -1.16
CA PRO A 224 -17.88 16.97 -1.96
C PRO A 224 -18.60 18.21 -1.45
N LYS A 225 -17.85 19.25 -1.07
CA LYS A 225 -18.45 20.55 -0.72
C LYS A 225 -19.31 20.96 -1.90
N LYS A 226 -20.64 21.02 -1.69
CA LYS A 226 -21.55 21.56 -2.70
C LYS A 226 -21.06 22.97 -3.01
N SER A 227 -20.57 23.18 -4.23
CA SER A 227 -20.30 24.51 -4.75
C SER A 227 -21.62 25.28 -4.64
N SER A 228 -21.63 26.31 -3.80
CA SER A 228 -22.78 27.22 -3.74
C SER A 228 -22.89 27.92 -5.09
N PRO A 229 -24.10 28.08 -5.63
CA PRO A 229 -24.34 28.71 -6.93
C PRO A 229 -23.89 30.17 -6.95
#